data_AF-A0A2N6BMF1-F1
#
_entry.id   AF-A0A2N6BMF1-F1
#
_cell.length_a   1.000
_cell.length_b   1.000
_cell.length_c   1.000
_cell.angle_alpha   90.00
_cell.angle_beta   90.00
_cell.angle_gamma   90.00
#
_symmetry.space_group_name_H-M   'P 1'
#
loop_
_entity.id
_entity.type
_entity.pdbx_description
1 polymer ?
#
loop_
_entity_poly.entity_id
_entity_poly.type
_entity_poly.pdbx_seq_one_letter_code
_entity_poly.pdbx_strand_id
1 'polypeptide(L)'
;MTRHKISSGSYRPRRVRSGDPPPFQMTGRDIEIIRLVARYRFLSSHHIRCLVSGSGKHIGTRLKGLFEHGYLDRPQCQYDAYRPGGGSEAIAYGLADRGAYLLSQRGELSQGERVSWANKNRQVGRPFLEHTLAIADLAVALNTAVRAREDVELIDGEALLELLPSGTALLHKPYRLSVPVTHRSMRREVGVEPDYAFSLAFPTHRRRAFFLGEVDRGTMPVERYDLKQTSILRKLLAYQTLWKAKRHQSHFGWNNFRVLFITTSNERVENMRAALRGHALLKGSPLFLFADKKALSCGDIFSADWQDGEGAAHRLIPGK
;
A
#
# COMPACT_ATOMS: atom_id res chain seq x y z
N MET A 1 0.16 8.06 46.97
CA MET A 1 0.42 7.94 45.51
C MET A 1 0.03 9.25 44.83
N THR A 2 1.01 10.11 44.61
CA THR A 2 0.81 11.52 44.27
C THR A 2 0.69 11.69 42.76
N ARG A 3 -0.53 11.91 42.25
CA ARG A 3 -0.77 12.27 40.85
C ARG A 3 -0.11 13.63 40.57
N HIS A 4 0.99 13.64 39.82
CA HIS A 4 1.56 14.88 39.30
C HIS A 4 0.63 15.44 38.22
N LYS A 5 -0.09 16.51 38.55
CA LYS A 5 -0.73 17.40 37.58
C LYS A 5 0.38 18.03 36.73
N ILE A 6 0.50 17.59 35.48
CA ILE A 6 1.38 18.24 34.51
C ILE A 6 0.79 19.63 34.21
N SER A 7 1.58 20.68 34.39
CA SER A 7 1.15 22.07 34.15
C SER A 7 0.73 22.29 32.69
N SER A 8 -0.28 23.14 32.50
CA SER A 8 -0.97 23.43 31.24
C SER A 8 -0.15 24.22 30.21
N GLY A 9 1.20 24.19 30.29
CA GLY A 9 2.09 24.94 29.40
C GLY A 9 3.37 24.20 28.96
N SER A 10 3.57 22.94 29.37
CA SER A 10 4.75 22.18 28.95
C SER A 10 4.57 21.56 27.56
N TYR A 11 5.61 21.66 26.71
CA TYR A 11 5.65 20.99 25.41
C TYR A 11 5.43 19.49 25.59
N ARG A 12 4.32 18.98 25.06
CA ARG A 12 4.05 17.53 25.04
C ARG A 12 4.58 16.93 23.74
N PRO A 13 5.47 15.92 23.81
CA PRO A 13 5.90 15.19 22.63
C PRO A 13 4.70 14.62 21.89
N ARG A 14 4.69 14.75 20.56
CA ARG A 14 3.60 14.28 19.68
C ARG A 14 3.32 12.77 19.79
N ARG A 15 4.21 12.00 20.43
CA ARG A 15 4.11 10.54 20.63
C ARG A 15 3.36 10.11 21.90
N VAL A 16 3.04 11.03 22.81
CA VAL A 16 2.48 10.70 24.14
C VAL A 16 1.03 11.20 24.23
N ARG A 17 0.13 10.32 24.70
CA ARG A 17 -1.27 10.67 24.99
C ARG A 17 -1.36 11.54 26.25
N SER A 18 -2.39 12.36 26.36
CA SER A 18 -2.56 13.31 27.45
C SER A 18 -2.87 12.69 28.81
N GLY A 19 -3.44 11.48 28.82
CA GLY A 19 -4.00 10.84 30.01
C GLY A 19 -5.37 11.39 30.42
N ASP A 20 -5.65 12.65 30.11
CA ASP A 20 -6.92 13.35 30.33
C ASP A 20 -7.28 14.18 29.07
N PRO A 21 -7.81 13.54 28.01
CA PRO A 21 -8.13 14.24 26.78
C PRO A 21 -9.51 14.92 26.87
N PRO A 22 -9.73 16.06 26.18
CA PRO A 22 -11.03 16.69 26.16
C PRO A 22 -12.09 15.73 25.57
N PRO A 23 -13.38 15.92 25.90
CA PRO A 23 -14.46 15.11 25.35
C PRO A 23 -14.38 15.01 23.82
N PHE A 24 -14.56 13.80 23.30
CA PHE A 24 -14.51 13.51 21.88
C PHE A 24 -15.74 12.73 21.46
N GLN A 25 -16.56 13.34 20.62
CA GLN A 25 -17.73 12.70 20.02
C GLN A 25 -17.35 12.13 18.65
N MET A 26 -17.52 10.82 18.48
CA MET A 26 -17.27 10.10 17.23
C MET A 26 -18.22 10.57 16.12
N THR A 27 -17.72 10.69 14.90
CA THR A 27 -18.50 11.04 13.69
C THR A 27 -18.31 9.98 12.61
N GLY A 28 -19.15 9.99 11.57
CA GLY A 28 -18.99 9.12 10.40
C GLY A 28 -17.61 9.24 9.74
N ARG A 29 -17.06 10.46 9.68
CA ARG A 29 -15.73 10.74 9.13
C ARG A 29 -14.61 10.07 9.92
N ASP A 30 -14.75 9.95 11.23
CA ASP A 30 -13.72 9.27 12.02
C ASP A 30 -13.72 7.78 11.80
N ILE A 31 -14.91 7.19 11.65
CA ILE A 31 -15.05 5.76 11.31
C ILE A 31 -14.40 5.50 9.96
N GLU A 32 -14.64 6.38 8.97
CA GLU A 32 -13.95 6.34 7.67
C GLU A 32 -12.42 6.40 7.82
N ILE A 33 -11.89 7.34 8.63
CA ILE A 33 -10.46 7.42 8.93
C ILE A 33 -9.94 6.12 9.55
N ILE A 34 -10.64 5.57 10.54
CA ILE A 34 -10.26 4.33 11.23
C ILE A 34 -10.24 3.15 10.24
N ARG A 35 -11.26 3.03 9.38
CA ARG A 35 -11.32 2.01 8.31
C ARG A 35 -10.14 2.13 7.35
N LEU A 36 -9.84 3.34 6.87
CA LEU A 36 -8.71 3.57 5.97
C LEU A 36 -7.37 3.20 6.63
N VAL A 37 -7.15 3.58 7.90
CA VAL A 37 -5.93 3.22 8.62
C VAL A 37 -5.83 1.70 8.84
N ALA A 38 -6.95 1.03 9.13
CA ALA A 38 -6.98 -0.43 9.25
C ALA A 38 -6.62 -1.10 7.92
N ARG A 39 -7.23 -0.66 6.81
CA ARG A 39 -7.02 -1.18 5.46
C ARG A 39 -5.57 -1.05 5.00
N TYR A 40 -4.97 0.13 5.18
CA TYR A 40 -3.60 0.40 4.70
C TYR A 40 -2.52 0.10 5.75
N ARG A 41 -2.87 -0.43 6.93
CA ARG A 41 -2.01 -0.69 8.10
C ARG A 41 -1.40 0.56 8.74
N PHE A 42 -0.94 1.52 7.95
CA PHE A 42 -0.45 2.84 8.36
C PHE A 42 -0.79 3.90 7.31
N LEU A 43 -1.21 5.09 7.76
CA LEU A 43 -1.38 6.26 6.90
C LEU A 43 -0.75 7.50 7.55
N SER A 44 -0.16 8.37 6.74
CA SER A 44 0.31 9.68 7.21
C SER A 44 -0.86 10.67 7.31
N SER A 45 -0.69 11.75 8.07
CA SER A 45 -1.65 12.86 8.09
C SER A 45 -1.87 13.46 6.70
N HIS A 46 -0.87 13.36 5.80
CA HIS A 46 -1.01 13.79 4.41
C HIS A 46 -1.93 12.84 3.65
N HIS A 47 -1.69 11.52 3.72
CA HIS A 47 -2.54 10.52 3.04
C HIS A 47 -4.00 10.66 3.45
N ILE A 48 -4.26 10.80 4.76
CA ILE A 48 -5.63 10.90 5.29
C ILE A 48 -6.32 12.16 4.77
N ARG A 49 -5.61 13.29 4.64
CA ARG A 49 -6.17 14.52 4.06
C ARG A 49 -6.47 14.38 2.57
N CYS A 50 -5.70 13.58 1.85
CA CYS A 50 -5.98 13.29 0.44
C CYS A 50 -7.14 12.31 0.30
N LEU A 51 -7.28 11.32 1.17
CA LEU A 51 -8.31 10.29 1.06
C LEU A 51 -9.67 10.70 1.64
N VAL A 52 -9.71 11.56 2.66
CA VAL A 52 -10.96 11.92 3.35
C VAL A 52 -11.37 13.35 3.04
N SER A 53 -12.62 13.54 2.62
CA SER A 53 -13.16 14.86 2.30
C SER A 53 -13.25 15.78 3.53
N GLY A 54 -12.76 17.01 3.39
CA GLY A 54 -12.89 18.08 4.39
C GLY A 54 -11.66 18.97 4.53
N SER A 55 -11.78 20.01 5.36
CA SER A 55 -10.67 20.93 5.63
C SER A 55 -9.52 20.22 6.36
N GLY A 56 -8.27 20.40 5.88
CA GLY A 56 -7.08 19.80 6.49
C GLY A 56 -6.85 20.19 7.95
N LYS A 57 -7.27 21.40 8.38
CA LYS A 57 -7.24 21.83 9.79
C LYS A 57 -8.19 20.97 10.63
N HIS A 58 -9.40 20.75 10.15
CA HIS A 58 -10.39 19.91 10.82
C HIS A 58 -9.90 18.46 10.91
N ILE A 59 -9.40 17.89 9.82
CA ILE A 59 -8.84 16.52 9.80
C ILE A 59 -7.71 16.38 10.84
N GLY A 60 -6.81 17.37 10.94
CA GLY A 60 -5.76 17.37 11.96
C GLY A 60 -6.30 17.31 13.40
N THR A 61 -7.36 18.07 13.69
CA THR A 61 -8.04 18.03 15.00
C THR A 61 -8.68 16.66 15.27
N ARG A 62 -9.35 16.05 14.28
CA ARG A 62 -9.92 14.70 14.40
C ARG A 62 -8.83 13.65 14.67
N LEU A 63 -7.73 13.69 13.91
CA LEU A 63 -6.60 12.77 14.09
C LEU A 63 -5.94 12.90 15.47
N LYS A 64 -5.90 14.10 16.03
CA LYS A 64 -5.49 14.29 17.42
C LYS A 64 -6.48 13.62 18.36
N GLY A 65 -7.78 13.91 18.24
CA GLY A 65 -8.82 13.29 19.07
C GLY A 65 -8.80 11.76 19.03
N LEU A 66 -8.72 11.18 17.84
CA LEU A 66 -8.66 9.72 17.65
C LEU A 66 -7.42 9.08 18.27
N PHE A 67 -6.28 9.75 18.20
CA PHE A 67 -5.06 9.29 18.88
C PHE A 67 -5.21 9.37 20.40
N GLU A 68 -5.64 10.52 20.91
CA GLU A 68 -5.78 10.77 22.35
C GLU A 68 -6.77 9.81 23.01
N HIS A 69 -7.85 9.45 22.31
CA HIS A 69 -8.88 8.54 22.77
C HIS A 69 -8.60 7.05 22.49
N GLY A 70 -7.43 6.73 21.90
CA GLY A 70 -6.96 5.36 21.70
C GLY A 70 -7.61 4.60 20.54
N TYR A 71 -8.26 5.30 19.61
CA TYR A 71 -8.76 4.73 18.35
C TYR A 71 -7.66 4.59 17.30
N LEU A 72 -6.73 5.53 17.30
CA LEU A 72 -5.50 5.48 16.53
C LEU A 72 -4.27 5.48 17.43
N ASP A 73 -3.17 5.00 16.88
CA ASP A 73 -1.85 5.01 17.50
C ASP A 73 -0.85 5.75 16.63
N ARG A 74 0.28 6.13 17.20
CA ARG A 74 1.42 6.72 16.49
C ARG A 74 2.64 5.83 16.69
N PRO A 75 3.07 5.04 15.68
CA PRO A 75 4.22 4.14 15.81
C PRO A 75 5.46 4.89 16.28
N GLN A 76 6.18 4.34 17.26
CA GLN A 76 7.33 5.05 17.85
C GLN A 76 8.50 5.19 16.87
N CYS A 77 8.68 4.21 15.99
CA CYS A 77 9.79 4.18 15.04
C CYS A 77 9.81 5.34 14.04
N GLN A 78 8.73 6.10 13.90
CA GLN A 78 8.69 7.32 13.09
C GLN A 78 9.53 8.46 13.72
N TYR A 79 9.90 8.37 15.00
CA TYR A 79 10.67 9.38 15.73
C TYR A 79 12.14 9.00 15.93
N ASP A 80 12.58 7.83 15.44
CA ASP A 80 13.93 7.28 15.69
C ASP A 80 15.06 8.09 15.02
N ALA A 81 14.74 8.95 14.06
CA ALA A 81 15.71 9.78 13.37
C ALA A 81 15.50 11.27 13.67
N TYR A 82 16.49 11.89 14.31
CA TYR A 82 16.63 13.34 14.32
C TYR A 82 17.07 13.80 12.93
N ARG A 83 16.34 14.73 12.31
CA ARG A 83 16.79 15.46 11.13
C ARG A 83 17.06 16.91 11.52
N PRO A 84 18.33 17.33 11.68
CA PRO A 84 18.66 18.75 11.81
C PRO A 84 18.16 19.49 10.57
N GLY A 85 17.38 20.57 10.75
CA GLY A 85 16.80 21.36 9.65
C GLY A 85 15.60 20.72 8.92
N GLY A 86 15.15 19.54 9.33
CA GLY A 86 13.95 18.92 8.77
C GLY A 86 12.69 19.59 9.32
N GLY A 87 11.81 20.09 8.44
CA GLY A 87 10.45 20.48 8.83
C GLY A 87 9.69 19.32 9.47
N SER A 88 8.53 19.60 10.07
CA SER A 88 7.76 18.51 10.69
C SER A 88 7.18 17.57 9.62
N GLU A 89 7.71 16.35 9.52
CA GLU A 89 7.13 15.31 8.68
C GLU A 89 5.67 15.02 9.08
N ALA A 90 4.87 14.58 8.09
CA ALA A 90 3.50 14.16 8.32
C ALA A 90 3.49 12.98 9.30
N ILE A 91 2.67 13.09 10.36
CA ILE A 91 2.60 12.06 11.42
C ILE A 91 1.98 10.80 10.83
N ALA A 92 2.61 9.65 11.07
CA ALA A 92 2.06 8.34 10.72
C ALA A 92 1.14 7.82 11.82
N TYR A 93 -0.02 7.30 11.41
CA TYR A 93 -1.05 6.73 12.26
C TYR A 93 -1.25 5.26 11.94
N GLY A 94 -1.39 4.44 12.97
CA GLY A 94 -1.81 3.04 12.89
C GLY A 94 -3.09 2.81 13.68
N LEU A 95 -3.74 1.66 13.47
CA LEU A 95 -4.91 1.26 14.24
C LEU A 95 -4.52 1.03 15.71
N ALA A 96 -5.31 1.52 16.66
CA ALA A 96 -5.17 1.18 18.08
C ALA A 96 -6.31 0.27 18.54
N ASP A 97 -6.19 -0.29 19.74
CA ASP A 97 -7.07 -1.34 20.23
C ASP A 97 -8.55 -0.93 20.27
N ARG A 98 -8.90 0.32 20.63
CA ARG A 98 -10.31 0.78 20.59
C ARG A 98 -10.83 0.96 19.16
N GLY A 99 -9.96 1.33 18.23
CA GLY A 99 -10.31 1.42 16.80
C GLY A 99 -10.61 0.04 16.24
N ALA A 100 -9.76 -0.94 16.58
CA ALA A 100 -9.97 -2.32 16.19
C ALA A 100 -11.24 -2.94 16.79
N TYR A 101 -11.50 -2.68 18.08
CA TYR A 101 -12.76 -3.06 18.74
C TYR A 101 -13.97 -2.45 18.04
N LEU A 102 -13.92 -1.15 17.70
CA LEU A 102 -15.00 -0.47 16.99
C LEU A 102 -15.31 -1.11 15.63
N LEU A 103 -14.29 -1.50 14.85
CA LEU A 103 -14.47 -2.17 13.56
C LEU A 103 -14.96 -3.62 13.74
N SER A 104 -14.49 -4.33 14.77
CA SER A 104 -14.94 -5.68 15.13
C SER A 104 -16.45 -5.71 15.41
N GLN A 105 -16.93 -4.78 16.24
CA GLN A 105 -18.35 -4.63 16.58
C GLN A 105 -19.23 -4.30 15.37
N ARG A 106 -18.63 -3.81 14.27
CA ARG A 106 -19.31 -3.52 13.01
C ARG A 106 -19.23 -4.66 12.00
N GLY A 107 -18.53 -5.76 12.32
CA GLY A 107 -18.29 -6.86 11.39
C GLY A 107 -17.23 -6.55 10.32
N GLU A 108 -16.52 -5.43 10.45
CA GLU A 108 -15.57 -4.92 9.45
C GLU A 108 -14.12 -5.36 9.72
N LEU A 109 -13.89 -6.03 10.87
CA LEU A 109 -12.57 -6.55 11.24
C LEU A 109 -12.68 -7.85 12.04
N SER A 110 -12.56 -8.99 11.34
CA SER A 110 -12.78 -10.34 11.88
C SER A 110 -11.87 -10.76 13.05
N GLN A 111 -10.71 -10.11 13.22
CA GLN A 111 -9.77 -10.37 14.33
C GLN A 111 -9.44 -9.12 15.16
N GLY A 112 -10.32 -8.10 15.16
CA GLY A 112 -10.05 -6.83 15.83
C GLY A 112 -9.72 -6.97 17.32
N GLU A 113 -10.45 -7.85 18.02
CA GLU A 113 -10.38 -8.00 19.49
C GLU A 113 -9.31 -8.97 19.98
N ARG A 114 -8.92 -9.94 19.15
CA ARG A 114 -7.93 -10.98 19.50
C ARG A 114 -6.49 -10.50 19.37
N VAL A 115 -6.29 -9.32 18.81
CA VAL A 115 -4.99 -8.76 18.45
C VAL A 115 -4.77 -7.47 19.23
N SER A 116 -3.67 -7.39 20.00
CA SER A 116 -3.21 -6.09 20.52
C SER A 116 -2.52 -5.31 19.40
N TRP A 117 -3.27 -4.41 18.77
CA TRP A 117 -2.79 -3.52 17.73
C TRP A 117 -1.76 -2.53 18.25
N ALA A 118 -1.92 -2.04 19.48
CA ALA A 118 -0.93 -1.20 20.14
C ALA A 118 0.41 -1.92 20.35
N ASN A 119 0.40 -3.22 20.70
CA ASN A 119 1.64 -4.00 20.78
C ASN A 119 2.26 -4.21 19.39
N LYS A 120 1.44 -4.59 18.39
CA LYS A 120 1.91 -4.70 16.99
C LYS A 120 2.55 -3.40 16.50
N ASN A 121 2.00 -2.23 16.82
CA ASN A 121 2.58 -0.95 16.43
C ASN A 121 3.91 -0.66 17.12
N ARG A 122 4.08 -1.05 18.39
CA ARG A 122 5.32 -0.88 19.13
C ARG A 122 6.47 -1.72 18.58
N GLN A 123 6.17 -2.89 18.05
CA GLN A 123 7.16 -3.81 17.48
C GLN A 123 7.55 -3.49 16.02
N VAL A 124 6.84 -2.56 15.37
CA VAL A 124 7.13 -2.19 13.99
C VAL A 124 8.44 -1.41 13.91
N GLY A 125 9.39 -1.94 13.15
CA GLY A 125 10.58 -1.22 12.75
C GLY A 125 10.33 -0.24 11.59
N ARG A 126 11.19 0.76 11.48
CA ARG A 126 11.12 1.82 10.46
C ARG A 126 11.03 1.31 9.01
N PRO A 127 11.79 0.28 8.56
CA PRO A 127 11.68 -0.22 7.19
C PRO A 127 10.27 -0.69 6.82
N PHE A 128 9.57 -1.34 7.76
CA PHE A 128 8.19 -1.79 7.55
C PHE A 128 7.20 -0.64 7.51
N LEU A 129 7.33 0.34 8.43
CA LEU A 129 6.49 1.54 8.45
C LEU A 129 6.59 2.29 7.12
N GLU A 130 7.82 2.60 6.70
CA GLU A 130 8.06 3.37 5.49
C GLU A 130 7.66 2.61 4.21
N HIS A 131 7.78 1.28 4.17
CA HIS A 131 7.23 0.48 3.06
C HIS A 131 5.71 0.52 3.00
N THR A 132 5.04 0.39 4.15
CA THR A 132 3.58 0.52 4.23
C THR A 132 3.12 1.91 3.77
N LEU A 133 3.83 2.97 4.18
CA LEU A 133 3.53 4.34 3.73
C LEU A 133 3.75 4.51 2.22
N ALA A 134 4.79 3.89 1.64
CA ALA A 134 5.02 3.93 0.20
C ALA A 134 3.93 3.21 -0.61
N ILE A 135 3.32 2.15 -0.06
CA ILE A 135 2.14 1.51 -0.66
C ILE A 135 0.94 2.48 -0.61
N ALA A 136 0.77 3.16 0.52
CA ALA A 136 -0.28 4.17 0.66
C ALA A 136 -0.07 5.36 -0.30
N ASP A 137 1.16 5.75 -0.63
CA ASP A 137 1.44 6.77 -1.64
C ASP A 137 0.84 6.38 -3.00
N LEU A 138 0.98 5.12 -3.43
CA LEU A 138 0.37 4.61 -4.66
C LEU A 138 -1.16 4.71 -4.61
N ALA A 139 -1.77 4.25 -3.52
CA ALA A 139 -3.22 4.30 -3.35
C ALA A 139 -3.76 5.75 -3.36
N VAL A 140 -3.05 6.68 -2.72
CA VAL A 140 -3.38 8.12 -2.70
C VAL A 140 -3.25 8.73 -4.09
N ALA A 141 -2.18 8.41 -4.82
CA ALA A 141 -1.97 8.92 -6.18
C ALA A 141 -3.09 8.47 -7.12
N LEU A 142 -3.47 7.19 -7.08
CA LEU A 142 -4.60 6.65 -7.86
C LEU A 142 -5.93 7.31 -7.48
N ASN A 143 -6.25 7.40 -6.19
CA ASN A 143 -7.49 8.04 -5.73
C ASN A 143 -7.57 9.51 -6.13
N THR A 144 -6.46 10.23 -6.04
CA THR A 144 -6.40 11.66 -6.40
C THR A 144 -6.58 11.85 -7.90
N ALA A 145 -5.93 11.03 -8.72
CA ALA A 145 -6.03 11.09 -10.17
C ALA A 145 -7.45 10.80 -10.68
N VAL A 146 -8.13 9.80 -10.09
CA VAL A 146 -9.50 9.45 -10.50
C VAL A 146 -10.53 10.50 -10.08
N ARG A 147 -10.35 11.19 -8.95
CA ARG A 147 -11.32 12.21 -8.47
C ARG A 147 -11.56 13.35 -9.45
N ALA A 148 -10.58 13.67 -10.28
CA ALA A 148 -10.67 14.74 -11.27
C ALA A 148 -11.27 14.26 -12.61
N ARG A 149 -11.79 13.02 -12.67
CA ARG A 149 -12.12 12.32 -13.90
C ARG A 149 -13.47 11.62 -13.81
N GLU A 150 -14.17 11.59 -14.95
CA GLU A 150 -15.43 10.86 -15.12
C GLU A 150 -15.27 9.66 -16.06
N ASP A 151 -14.14 9.56 -16.77
CA ASP A 151 -13.86 8.54 -17.77
C ASP A 151 -13.20 7.27 -17.22
N VAL A 152 -12.80 7.28 -15.95
CA VAL A 152 -12.12 6.19 -15.27
C VAL A 152 -12.57 6.09 -13.82
N GLU A 153 -12.76 4.85 -13.34
CA GLU A 153 -13.09 4.54 -11.95
C GLU A 153 -12.00 3.63 -11.36
N LEU A 154 -11.58 3.93 -10.13
CA LEU A 154 -10.69 3.07 -9.35
C LEU A 154 -11.52 2.04 -8.58
N ILE A 155 -11.21 0.76 -8.79
CA ILE A 155 -11.79 -0.35 -8.05
C ILE A 155 -10.67 -1.04 -7.27
N ASP A 156 -10.71 -0.95 -5.95
CA ASP A 156 -9.70 -1.51 -5.06
C ASP A 156 -10.32 -1.98 -3.73
N GLY A 157 -9.53 -2.65 -2.89
CA GLY A 157 -9.99 -3.13 -1.58
C GLY A 157 -11.18 -4.09 -1.69
N GLU A 158 -12.23 -3.83 -0.90
CA GLU A 158 -13.45 -4.67 -0.86
C GLU A 158 -14.14 -4.74 -2.22
N ALA A 159 -14.26 -3.62 -2.94
CA ALA A 159 -14.88 -3.61 -4.27
C ALA A 159 -14.11 -4.46 -5.29
N LEU A 160 -12.78 -4.58 -5.16
CA LEU A 160 -12.00 -5.50 -6.01
C LEU A 160 -12.17 -6.96 -5.56
N LEU A 161 -12.28 -7.22 -4.25
CA LEU A 161 -12.53 -8.56 -3.72
C LEU A 161 -13.86 -9.14 -4.23
N GLU A 162 -14.90 -8.31 -4.34
CA GLU A 162 -16.20 -8.70 -4.90
C GLU A 162 -16.12 -9.15 -6.38
N LEU A 163 -15.08 -8.75 -7.10
CA LEU A 163 -14.84 -9.18 -8.48
C LEU A 163 -14.11 -10.52 -8.59
N LEU A 164 -13.58 -11.05 -7.49
CA LEU A 164 -12.87 -12.33 -7.49
C LEU A 164 -13.87 -13.50 -7.47
N PRO A 165 -13.49 -14.68 -8.01
CA PRO A 165 -14.23 -15.91 -7.80
C PRO A 165 -14.49 -16.15 -6.31
N SER A 166 -15.70 -16.59 -5.93
CA SER A 166 -16.13 -16.69 -4.53
C SER A 166 -15.17 -17.52 -3.66
N GLY A 167 -14.61 -18.61 -4.21
CA GLY A 167 -13.61 -19.43 -3.52
C GLY A 167 -12.32 -18.67 -3.20
N THR A 168 -11.90 -17.76 -4.09
CA THR A 168 -10.71 -16.92 -3.90
C THR A 168 -10.98 -15.76 -2.93
N ALA A 169 -12.15 -15.12 -3.05
CA ALA A 169 -12.54 -13.98 -2.21
C ALA A 169 -12.56 -14.32 -0.71
N LEU A 170 -12.87 -15.57 -0.37
CA LEU A 170 -12.92 -16.08 1.02
C LEU A 170 -11.55 -16.46 1.60
N LEU A 171 -10.48 -16.45 0.79
CA LEU A 171 -9.14 -16.76 1.29
C LEU A 171 -8.62 -15.66 2.22
N HIS A 172 -7.82 -16.02 3.22
CA HIS A 172 -7.14 -15.03 4.07
C HIS A 172 -6.17 -14.12 3.28
N LYS A 173 -5.62 -14.63 2.16
CA LYS A 173 -4.75 -13.88 1.24
C LYS A 173 -5.20 -14.10 -0.21
N PRO A 174 -6.29 -13.44 -0.66
CA PRO A 174 -6.90 -13.68 -1.97
C PRO A 174 -5.93 -13.48 -3.15
N TYR A 175 -5.01 -12.52 -3.02
CA TYR A 175 -4.05 -12.16 -4.06
C TYR A 175 -2.75 -12.97 -4.05
N ARG A 176 -2.58 -13.91 -3.10
CA ARG A 176 -1.37 -14.73 -3.00
C ARG A 176 -1.49 -16.01 -3.83
N LEU A 177 -0.49 -16.28 -4.65
CA LEU A 177 -0.36 -17.51 -5.43
C LEU A 177 1.05 -18.10 -5.28
N SER A 178 1.14 -19.42 -5.24
CA SER A 178 2.42 -20.15 -5.30
C SER A 178 2.57 -20.82 -6.64
N VAL A 179 3.73 -20.66 -7.30
CA VAL A 179 4.02 -21.25 -8.60
C VAL A 179 5.39 -21.93 -8.63
N PRO A 180 5.56 -23.01 -9.42
CA PRO A 180 6.83 -23.68 -9.58
C PRO A 180 7.74 -22.88 -10.52
N VAL A 181 8.77 -22.24 -9.98
CA VAL A 181 9.76 -21.49 -10.76
C VAL A 181 11.03 -22.32 -10.89
N THR A 182 11.53 -22.44 -12.12
CA THR A 182 12.85 -23.01 -12.40
C THR A 182 13.85 -21.89 -12.69
N HIS A 183 14.92 -21.82 -11.91
CA HIS A 183 16.03 -20.89 -12.12
C HIS A 183 17.36 -21.61 -11.90
N ARG A 184 18.28 -21.51 -12.86
CA ARG A 184 19.60 -22.20 -12.83
C ARG A 184 19.46 -23.69 -12.48
N SER A 185 18.57 -24.39 -13.19
CA SER A 185 18.25 -25.81 -13.01
C SER A 185 17.66 -26.20 -11.64
N MET A 186 17.39 -25.24 -10.75
CA MET A 186 16.71 -25.47 -9.48
C MET A 186 15.23 -25.11 -9.60
N ARG A 187 14.35 -26.09 -9.36
CA ARG A 187 12.90 -25.88 -9.25
C ARG A 187 12.53 -25.55 -7.80
N ARG A 188 11.77 -24.47 -7.60
CA ARG A 188 11.27 -24.03 -6.29
C ARG A 188 9.83 -23.59 -6.38
N GLU A 189 9.04 -23.92 -5.37
CA GLU A 189 7.71 -23.36 -5.20
C GLU A 189 7.86 -21.93 -4.64
N VAL A 190 7.44 -20.94 -5.43
CA VAL A 190 7.59 -19.52 -5.09
C VAL A 190 6.22 -18.90 -4.90
N GLY A 191 5.93 -18.49 -3.67
CA GLY A 191 4.79 -17.63 -3.35
C GLY A 191 5.03 -16.19 -3.77
N VAL A 192 4.07 -15.61 -4.48
CA VAL A 192 4.00 -14.19 -4.85
C VAL A 192 2.68 -13.60 -4.36
N GLU A 193 2.75 -12.40 -3.82
CA GLU A 193 1.63 -11.63 -3.29
C GLU A 193 1.96 -10.16 -3.58
N PRO A 194 1.07 -9.44 -4.27
CA PRO A 194 1.30 -8.05 -4.62
C PRO A 194 1.20 -7.17 -3.36
N ASP A 195 1.94 -6.07 -3.35
CA ASP A 195 1.85 -5.06 -2.29
C ASP A 195 0.51 -4.29 -2.39
N TYR A 196 0.00 -4.13 -3.62
CA TYR A 196 -1.30 -3.51 -3.88
C TYR A 196 -2.01 -4.16 -5.06
N ALA A 197 -3.33 -4.29 -5.03
CA ALA A 197 -4.12 -4.78 -6.16
C ALA A 197 -5.27 -3.81 -6.44
N PHE A 198 -5.46 -3.47 -7.71
CA PHE A 198 -6.51 -2.54 -8.14
C PHE A 198 -6.93 -2.81 -9.59
N SER A 199 -8.09 -2.28 -9.97
CA SER A 199 -8.56 -2.23 -11.34
C SER A 199 -8.94 -0.80 -11.70
N LEU A 200 -8.72 -0.44 -12.97
CA LEU A 200 -9.26 0.76 -13.58
C LEU A 200 -10.41 0.34 -14.49
N ALA A 201 -11.63 0.76 -14.17
CA ALA A 201 -12.79 0.58 -15.02
C ALA A 201 -12.99 1.81 -15.90
N PHE A 202 -13.39 1.59 -17.15
CA PHE A 202 -13.66 2.62 -18.14
C PHE A 202 -15.13 2.52 -18.53
N PRO A 203 -16.04 3.26 -17.85
CA PRO A 203 -17.49 3.10 -18.01
C PRO A 203 -17.96 3.22 -19.47
N THR A 204 -17.40 4.19 -20.19
CA THR A 204 -17.68 4.47 -21.60
C THR A 204 -17.36 3.31 -22.53
N HIS A 205 -16.34 2.52 -22.22
CA HIS A 205 -15.85 1.43 -23.07
C HIS A 205 -16.29 0.05 -22.58
N ARG A 206 -16.99 -0.03 -21.44
CA ARG A 206 -17.32 -1.29 -20.73
C ARG A 206 -16.11 -2.22 -20.59
N ARG A 207 -14.93 -1.64 -20.41
CA ARG A 207 -13.66 -2.34 -20.26
C ARG A 207 -13.07 -2.06 -18.89
N ARG A 208 -12.23 -2.97 -18.43
CA ARG A 208 -11.44 -2.79 -17.22
C ARG A 208 -10.03 -3.34 -17.44
N ALA A 209 -9.07 -2.69 -16.80
CA ALA A 209 -7.69 -3.14 -16.72
C ALA A 209 -7.38 -3.52 -15.27
N PHE A 210 -6.63 -4.61 -15.07
CA PHE A 210 -6.25 -5.11 -13.76
C PHE A 210 -4.75 -4.92 -13.53
N PHE A 211 -4.39 -4.48 -12.33
CA PHE A 211 -3.03 -4.15 -11.98
C PHE A 211 -2.64 -4.72 -10.62
N LEU A 212 -1.41 -5.20 -10.55
CA LEU A 212 -0.74 -5.62 -9.33
C LEU A 212 0.46 -4.70 -9.09
N GLY A 213 0.48 -3.98 -7.97
CA GLY A 213 1.54 -3.08 -7.57
C GLY A 213 2.60 -3.75 -6.70
N GLU A 214 3.85 -3.42 -6.98
CA GLU A 214 5.05 -3.83 -6.27
C GLU A 214 5.86 -2.57 -5.93
N VAL A 215 5.92 -2.21 -4.65
CA VAL A 215 6.55 -0.97 -4.20
C VAL A 215 7.92 -1.28 -3.58
N ASP A 216 8.97 -1.19 -4.40
CA ASP A 216 10.34 -1.45 -3.99
C ASP A 216 10.96 -0.21 -3.31
N ARG A 217 11.46 -0.41 -2.10
CA ARG A 217 12.20 0.62 -1.36
C ARG A 217 13.71 0.52 -1.49
N GLY A 218 14.21 -0.32 -2.40
CA GLY A 218 15.64 -0.57 -2.58
C GLY A 218 16.26 -1.38 -1.45
N THR A 219 15.44 -2.04 -0.62
CA THR A 219 15.89 -2.83 0.54
C THR A 219 16.20 -4.28 0.17
N MET A 220 15.80 -4.73 -1.02
CA MET A 220 16.07 -6.07 -1.54
C MET A 220 16.97 -6.02 -2.79
N PRO A 221 17.90 -6.97 -2.98
CA PRO A 221 18.68 -7.07 -4.21
C PRO A 221 17.79 -7.27 -5.44
N VAL A 222 18.24 -6.80 -6.61
CA VAL A 222 17.54 -7.09 -7.87
C VAL A 222 17.61 -8.58 -8.17
N GLU A 223 18.81 -9.16 -8.10
CA GLU A 223 19.06 -10.57 -8.35
C GLU A 223 19.77 -11.21 -7.15
N ARG A 224 19.51 -12.49 -6.94
CA ARG A 224 20.24 -13.37 -6.03
C ARG A 224 20.48 -14.70 -6.74
N TYR A 225 21.47 -15.45 -6.28
CA TYR A 225 21.85 -16.72 -6.89
C TYR A 225 20.73 -17.78 -6.81
N ASP A 226 20.06 -17.87 -5.66
CA ASP A 226 18.95 -18.79 -5.43
C ASP A 226 17.61 -18.05 -5.25
N LEU A 227 16.51 -18.83 -5.35
CA LEU A 227 15.14 -18.33 -5.14
C LEU A 227 14.63 -18.55 -3.70
N LYS A 228 15.48 -18.96 -2.76
CA LYS A 228 15.10 -19.10 -1.35
C LYS A 228 14.95 -17.71 -0.73
N GLN A 229 15.89 -16.82 -1.04
CA GLN A 229 15.89 -15.44 -0.56
C GLN A 229 15.06 -14.53 -1.49
N THR A 230 14.50 -13.47 -0.92
CA THR A 230 13.72 -12.50 -1.69
C THR A 230 14.62 -11.63 -2.58
N SER A 231 14.22 -11.48 -3.84
CA SER A 231 14.85 -10.65 -4.86
C SER A 231 13.81 -10.18 -5.88
N ILE A 232 14.10 -9.12 -6.63
CA ILE A 232 13.16 -8.61 -7.64
C ILE A 232 12.98 -9.66 -8.73
N LEU A 233 14.07 -10.31 -9.15
CA LEU A 233 14.06 -11.42 -10.09
C LEU A 233 13.14 -12.55 -9.63
N ARG A 234 13.14 -12.91 -8.34
CA ARG A 234 12.22 -13.92 -7.79
C ARG A 234 10.75 -13.54 -7.99
N LYS A 235 10.38 -12.26 -7.76
CA LYS A 235 9.01 -11.77 -8.01
C LYS A 235 8.68 -11.78 -9.51
N LEU A 236 9.58 -11.26 -10.36
CA LEU A 236 9.40 -11.25 -11.82
C LEU A 236 9.17 -12.66 -12.37
N LEU A 237 10.00 -13.63 -11.97
CA LEU A 237 9.86 -15.03 -12.41
C LEU A 237 8.55 -15.65 -11.94
N ALA A 238 8.13 -15.38 -10.70
CA ALA A 238 6.86 -15.90 -10.18
C ALA A 238 5.67 -15.34 -10.96
N TYR A 239 5.59 -14.02 -11.15
CA TYR A 239 4.51 -13.41 -11.94
C TYR A 239 4.50 -13.90 -13.40
N GLN A 240 5.66 -13.97 -14.03
CA GLN A 240 5.77 -14.44 -15.42
C GLN A 240 5.32 -15.90 -15.55
N THR A 241 5.71 -16.75 -14.61
CA THR A 241 5.33 -18.17 -14.59
C THR A 241 3.83 -18.33 -14.38
N LEU A 242 3.27 -17.59 -13.41
CA LEU A 242 1.83 -17.53 -13.14
C LEU A 242 1.03 -17.11 -14.37
N TRP A 243 1.49 -16.05 -15.04
CA TRP A 243 0.83 -15.47 -16.20
C TRP A 243 0.89 -16.40 -17.43
N LYS A 244 2.07 -16.97 -17.73
CA LYS A 244 2.23 -17.95 -18.82
C LYS A 244 1.38 -19.20 -18.62
N ALA A 245 1.22 -19.64 -17.38
CA ALA A 245 0.36 -20.76 -17.01
C ALA A 245 -1.14 -20.39 -16.91
N LYS A 246 -1.52 -19.13 -17.19
CA LYS A 246 -2.89 -18.61 -17.09
C LYS A 246 -3.56 -18.83 -15.73
N ARG A 247 -2.78 -18.96 -14.66
CA ARG A 247 -3.31 -19.21 -13.30
C ARG A 247 -4.10 -18.02 -12.75
N HIS A 248 -3.85 -16.82 -13.26
CA HIS A 248 -4.66 -15.64 -12.95
C HIS A 248 -6.10 -15.76 -13.44
N GLN A 249 -6.37 -16.51 -14.52
CA GLN A 249 -7.73 -16.66 -15.06
C GLN A 249 -8.61 -17.48 -14.12
N SER A 250 -8.11 -18.63 -13.65
CA SER A 250 -8.86 -19.46 -12.71
C SER A 250 -8.90 -18.88 -11.30
N HIS A 251 -7.80 -18.27 -10.84
CA HIS A 251 -7.71 -17.78 -9.46
C HIS A 251 -8.32 -16.39 -9.27
N PHE A 252 -8.08 -15.45 -10.19
CA PHE A 252 -8.63 -14.09 -10.09
C PHE A 252 -9.87 -13.85 -10.97
N GLY A 253 -10.18 -14.72 -11.92
CA GLY A 253 -11.21 -14.44 -12.94
C GLY A 253 -10.77 -13.37 -13.95
N TRP A 254 -9.50 -12.96 -13.96
CA TRP A 254 -9.00 -11.89 -14.82
C TRP A 254 -8.49 -12.46 -16.13
N ASN A 255 -8.92 -11.91 -17.26
CA ASN A 255 -8.39 -12.31 -18.58
C ASN A 255 -6.90 -12.00 -18.71
N ASN A 256 -6.50 -10.82 -18.22
CA ASN A 256 -5.12 -10.34 -18.23
C ASN A 256 -4.90 -9.32 -17.11
N PHE A 257 -3.65 -9.05 -16.76
CA PHE A 257 -3.25 -8.02 -15.81
C PHE A 257 -1.86 -7.48 -16.17
N ARG A 258 -1.48 -6.36 -15.55
CA ARG A 258 -0.10 -5.83 -15.56
C ARG A 258 0.45 -5.77 -14.14
N VAL A 259 1.77 -5.86 -14.01
CA VAL A 259 2.47 -5.67 -12.75
C VAL A 259 3.24 -4.35 -12.80
N LEU A 260 2.93 -3.44 -11.88
CA LEU A 260 3.56 -2.14 -11.75
C LEU A 260 4.65 -2.21 -10.68
N PHE A 261 5.91 -2.02 -11.08
CA PHE A 261 7.03 -1.85 -10.16
C PHE A 261 7.30 -0.36 -9.96
N ILE A 262 7.08 0.13 -8.75
CA ILE A 262 7.44 1.49 -8.34
C ILE A 262 8.68 1.41 -7.47
N THR A 263 9.75 2.12 -7.83
CA THR A 263 11.01 2.05 -7.10
C THR A 263 11.63 3.43 -6.79
N THR A 264 12.80 3.47 -6.17
CA THR A 264 13.37 4.67 -5.55
C THR A 264 13.98 5.66 -6.53
N SER A 265 14.48 5.21 -7.68
CA SER A 265 15.16 6.04 -8.69
C SER A 265 15.10 5.42 -10.09
N ASN A 266 15.33 6.22 -11.13
CA ASN A 266 15.48 5.75 -12.50
C ASN A 266 16.63 4.75 -12.68
N GLU A 267 17.76 4.92 -11.99
CA GLU A 267 18.86 3.94 -12.01
C GLU A 267 18.38 2.56 -11.52
N ARG A 268 17.56 2.56 -10.47
CA ARG A 268 16.98 1.35 -9.90
C ARG A 268 15.96 0.71 -10.86
N VAL A 269 15.21 1.52 -11.62
CA VAL A 269 14.36 1.05 -12.74
C VAL A 269 15.21 0.35 -13.80
N GLU A 270 16.31 0.96 -14.25
CA GLU A 270 17.19 0.37 -15.27
C GLU A 270 17.79 -0.96 -14.81
N ASN A 271 18.20 -1.06 -13.54
CA ASN A 271 18.71 -2.31 -12.98
C ASN A 271 17.65 -3.43 -13.01
N MET A 272 16.39 -3.13 -12.71
CA MET A 272 15.30 -4.13 -12.82
C MET A 272 15.02 -4.51 -14.27
N ARG A 273 15.00 -3.55 -15.19
CA ARG A 273 14.79 -3.78 -16.62
C ARG A 273 15.94 -4.60 -17.22
N ALA A 274 17.19 -4.35 -16.81
CA ALA A 274 18.34 -5.15 -17.20
C ALA A 274 18.20 -6.61 -16.75
N ALA A 275 17.74 -6.87 -15.53
CA ALA A 275 17.47 -8.23 -15.05
C ALA A 275 16.35 -8.93 -15.86
N LEU A 276 15.32 -8.18 -16.27
CA LEU A 276 14.26 -8.68 -17.15
C LEU A 276 14.81 -9.07 -18.53
N ARG A 277 15.60 -8.19 -19.17
CA ARG A 277 16.23 -8.46 -20.47
C ARG A 277 17.24 -9.61 -20.43
N GLY A 278 17.96 -9.76 -19.32
CA GLY A 278 18.97 -10.79 -19.11
C GLY A 278 18.42 -12.20 -18.90
N HIS A 279 17.11 -12.37 -18.68
CA HIS A 279 16.53 -13.67 -18.35
C HIS A 279 15.57 -14.16 -19.45
N ALA A 280 15.86 -15.33 -20.05
CA ALA A 280 15.11 -15.87 -21.20
C ALA A 280 13.59 -15.99 -20.99
N LEU A 281 13.14 -16.35 -19.78
CA LEU A 281 11.71 -16.44 -19.46
C LEU A 281 10.99 -15.07 -19.48
N LEU A 282 11.73 -14.01 -19.14
CA LEU A 282 11.25 -12.66 -18.85
C LEU A 282 11.43 -11.70 -20.04
N LYS A 283 12.46 -11.91 -20.86
CA LYS A 283 12.76 -11.08 -22.04
C LYS A 283 11.53 -10.91 -22.93
N GLY A 284 11.24 -9.66 -23.33
CA GLY A 284 10.07 -9.31 -24.13
C GLY A 284 8.71 -9.51 -23.43
N SER A 285 8.68 -9.73 -22.11
CA SER A 285 7.42 -9.86 -21.40
C SER A 285 6.64 -8.54 -21.39
N PRO A 286 5.37 -8.52 -21.85
CA PRO A 286 4.52 -7.34 -21.78
C PRO A 286 3.93 -7.13 -20.38
N LEU A 287 4.20 -8.02 -19.43
CA LEU A 287 3.52 -8.06 -18.14
C LEU A 287 3.95 -6.91 -17.21
N PHE A 288 5.19 -6.46 -17.32
CA PHE A 288 5.83 -5.59 -16.32
C PHE A 288 5.95 -4.16 -16.83
N LEU A 289 5.58 -3.21 -15.97
CA LEU A 289 5.78 -1.79 -16.15
C LEU A 289 6.54 -1.22 -14.95
N PHE A 290 7.48 -0.33 -15.21
CA PHE A 290 8.39 0.22 -14.21
C PHE A 290 8.31 1.75 -14.19
N ALA A 291 8.34 2.32 -12.99
CA ALA A 291 8.51 3.75 -12.78
C ALA A 291 9.27 4.00 -11.48
N ASP A 292 9.92 5.16 -11.36
CA ASP A 292 10.40 5.62 -10.07
C ASP A 292 9.28 6.30 -9.27
N LYS A 293 9.51 6.54 -7.99
CA LYS A 293 8.54 7.14 -7.07
C LYS A 293 8.07 8.54 -7.52
N LYS A 294 8.78 9.23 -8.43
CA LYS A 294 8.32 10.53 -8.94
C LYS A 294 7.03 10.41 -9.71
N ALA A 295 6.77 9.26 -10.34
CA ALA A 295 5.49 8.96 -11.00
C ALA A 295 4.29 9.08 -10.05
N LEU A 296 4.49 8.92 -8.74
CA LEU A 296 3.44 9.11 -7.72
C LEU A 296 3.29 10.57 -7.27
N SER A 297 4.34 11.39 -7.42
CA SER A 297 4.37 12.78 -6.94
C SER A 297 4.12 13.83 -8.02
N CYS A 298 4.27 13.49 -9.30
CA CYS A 298 4.23 14.43 -10.43
C CYS A 298 2.81 14.76 -10.94
N GLY A 299 1.85 14.98 -10.03
CA GLY A 299 0.46 15.29 -10.41
C GLY A 299 -0.37 14.03 -10.69
N ASP A 300 -0.80 13.83 -11.93
CA ASP A 300 -1.67 12.71 -12.35
C ASP A 300 -0.82 11.46 -12.69
N ILE A 301 -0.96 10.39 -11.89
CA ILE A 301 -0.29 9.10 -12.12
C ILE A 301 -0.59 8.49 -13.51
N PHE A 302 -1.73 8.84 -14.11
CA PHE A 302 -2.09 8.40 -15.46
C PHE A 302 -1.33 9.14 -16.55
N SER A 303 -0.75 10.30 -16.24
CA SER A 303 0.16 11.07 -17.09
C SER A 303 1.63 10.75 -16.88
N ALA A 304 1.97 9.78 -16.02
CA ALA A 304 3.33 9.30 -15.86
C ALA A 304 3.73 8.32 -16.98
N ASP A 305 5.00 8.34 -17.39
CA ASP A 305 5.54 7.38 -18.36
C ASP A 305 5.92 6.10 -17.63
N TRP A 306 5.21 5.01 -17.95
CA TRP A 306 5.50 3.69 -17.40
C TRP A 306 6.31 2.89 -18.40
N GLN A 307 7.54 2.53 -18.05
CA GLN A 307 8.46 1.88 -18.99
C GLN A 307 8.30 0.36 -18.93
N ASP A 308 8.24 -0.32 -20.06
CA ASP A 308 8.33 -1.78 -20.09
C ASP A 308 9.78 -2.30 -20.00
N GLY A 309 9.98 -3.62 -20.12
CA GLY A 309 11.30 -4.24 -20.09
C GLY A 309 12.27 -3.74 -21.17
N GLU A 310 11.74 -3.35 -22.33
CA GLU A 310 12.52 -2.84 -23.47
C GLU A 310 12.68 -1.31 -23.42
N GLY A 311 11.88 -0.62 -22.60
CA GLY A 311 11.95 0.82 -22.38
C GLY A 311 10.93 1.63 -23.15
N ALA A 312 9.99 0.97 -23.82
CA ALA A 312 8.87 1.68 -24.42
C ALA A 312 8.01 2.27 -23.30
N ALA A 313 7.56 3.50 -23.49
CA ALA A 313 6.68 4.19 -22.54
C ALA A 313 5.22 3.79 -22.78
N HIS A 314 4.50 3.54 -21.70
CA HIS A 314 3.10 3.16 -21.65
C HIS A 314 2.34 4.09 -20.70
N ARG A 315 1.03 4.21 -20.94
CA ARG A 315 0.08 4.87 -20.05
C ARG A 315 -0.78 3.82 -19.36
N LEU A 316 -1.22 4.09 -18.12
CA LEU A 316 -2.12 3.18 -17.40
C LEU A 316 -3.55 3.23 -17.92
N ILE A 317 -3.93 4.35 -18.51
CA ILE A 317 -5.20 4.55 -19.19
C ILE A 317 -4.97 4.63 -20.70
N PRO A 318 -5.95 4.24 -21.54
CA PRO A 318 -5.88 4.50 -22.97
C PRO A 318 -5.68 6.00 -23.24
N GLY A 319 -4.92 6.33 -24.29
CA GLY A 319 -4.93 7.69 -24.84
C GLY A 319 -6.35 8.06 -25.32
N LYS A 320 -6.68 9.36 -25.25
CA LYS A 320 -7.87 9.88 -25.93
C LYS A 320 -7.78 9.64 -27.44
#